data_AF-A0AAF0QGK7-F1
#
_entry.id   AF-A0AAF0QGK7-F1
#
_cell.length_a   1.000
_cell.length_b   1.000
_cell.length_c   1.000
_cell.angle_alpha   90.00
_cell.angle_beta   90.00
_cell.angle_gamma   90.00
#
_symmetry.space_group_name_H-M   'P 1'
#
loop_
_entity.id
_entity.type
_entity.pdbx_description
1 polymer ?
#
loop_
_entity_poly.entity_id
_entity_poly.type
_entity_poly.pdbx_seq_one_letter_code
_entity_poly.pdbx_strand_id
1 'polypeptide(L)'
;MRVLTTFLIIGMFLFSSFVRSEPNTKEINHICNGNVYDKSGPFALSLAYVVEALQNVTPNIIKAMIITSPHPNDALAYGLWPCYLKLHY
;
A
#
# COMPACT_ATOMS: atom_id res chain seq x y z
N MET A 1 2.34 -49.21 -12.32
CA MET A 1 2.11 -48.31 -11.17
C MET A 1 3.00 -47.06 -11.21
N ARG A 2 4.33 -47.17 -11.43
CA ARG A 2 5.26 -46.01 -11.48
C ARG A 2 4.92 -44.91 -12.50
N VAL A 3 4.41 -45.30 -13.68
CA VAL A 3 4.07 -44.35 -14.77
C VAL A 3 2.82 -43.52 -14.41
N LEU A 4 1.84 -44.12 -13.74
CA LEU A 4 0.61 -43.44 -13.33
C LEU A 4 0.89 -42.38 -12.24
N THR A 5 1.79 -42.71 -11.30
CA THR A 5 2.23 -41.79 -10.26
C THR A 5 2.99 -40.59 -10.83
N THR A 6 3.81 -40.75 -11.87
CA THR A 6 4.49 -39.62 -12.51
C THR A 6 3.52 -38.67 -13.20
N PHE A 7 2.51 -39.19 -13.91
CA PHE A 7 1.48 -38.35 -14.52
C PHE A 7 0.66 -37.57 -13.48
N LEU A 8 0.33 -38.20 -12.35
CA LEU A 8 -0.38 -37.56 -11.24
C LEU A 8 0.42 -36.40 -10.63
N ILE A 9 1.71 -36.59 -10.39
CA ILE A 9 2.57 -35.54 -9.82
C ILE A 9 2.73 -34.37 -10.79
N ILE A 10 2.98 -34.64 -12.08
CA ILE A 10 3.10 -33.59 -13.10
C ILE A 10 1.78 -32.81 -13.24
N GLY A 11 0.63 -33.50 -13.24
CA GLY A 11 -0.67 -32.86 -13.24
C GLY A 11 -0.86 -31.93 -12.04
N MET A 12 -0.51 -32.39 -10.83
CA MET A 12 -0.66 -31.59 -9.60
C MET A 12 0.17 -30.29 -9.62
N PHE A 13 1.38 -30.31 -10.20
CA PHE A 13 2.23 -29.12 -10.36
C PHE A 13 1.74 -28.15 -11.45
N LEU A 14 1.00 -28.64 -12.45
CA LEU A 14 0.43 -27.79 -13.51
C LEU A 14 -0.83 -27.03 -13.06
N PHE A 15 -1.53 -27.49 -12.02
CA PHE A 15 -2.73 -26.82 -11.48
C PHE A 15 -2.43 -25.81 -10.35
N SER A 16 -1.21 -25.76 -9.82
CA SER A 16 -0.79 -24.78 -8.83
C SER A 16 -0.44 -23.44 -9.48
N SER A 17 -1.44 -22.74 -10.01
CA SER A 17 -1.32 -21.33 -10.36
C SER A 17 -1.75 -20.48 -9.16
N PHE A 18 -0.81 -19.75 -8.57
CA PHE A 18 -1.15 -18.72 -7.59
C PHE A 18 -1.80 -17.56 -8.33
N VAL A 19 -3.11 -17.40 -8.16
CA VAL A 19 -3.84 -16.26 -8.71
C VAL A 19 -3.58 -15.06 -7.81
N ARG A 20 -2.69 -14.18 -8.21
CA ARG A 20 -2.44 -12.90 -7.53
C ARG A 20 -3.41 -11.86 -8.05
N SER A 21 -4.32 -11.37 -7.20
CA SER A 21 -5.19 -10.26 -7.57
C SER A 21 -4.42 -8.95 -7.45
N GLU A 22 -4.40 -8.14 -8.51
CA GLU A 22 -3.90 -6.77 -8.41
C GLU A 22 -4.91 -5.89 -7.66
N PRO A 23 -4.45 -4.95 -6.81
CA PRO A 23 -5.33 -3.96 -6.21
C PRO A 23 -5.93 -3.08 -7.30
N ASN A 24 -7.23 -2.76 -7.17
CA ASN A 24 -7.85 -1.77 -8.03
C ASN A 24 -7.33 -0.37 -7.68
N THR A 25 -6.49 0.19 -8.56
CA THR A 25 -5.90 1.53 -8.41
C THR A 25 -6.71 2.63 -9.09
N LYS A 26 -7.90 2.31 -9.62
CA LYS A 26 -8.77 3.30 -10.26
C LYS A 26 -9.18 4.38 -9.25
N GLU A 27 -8.77 5.60 -9.53
CA GLU A 27 -9.17 6.76 -8.76
C GLU A 27 -10.68 7.00 -8.89
N ILE A 28 -11.37 7.20 -7.76
CA ILE A 28 -12.81 7.48 -7.72
C ILE A 28 -13.05 8.99 -7.59
N ASN A 29 -12.27 9.66 -6.73
CA ASN A 29 -12.36 11.09 -6.47
C ASN A 29 -11.06 11.59 -5.82
N HIS A 30 -10.71 12.85 -6.05
CA HIS A 30 -9.66 13.55 -5.32
C HIS A 30 -10.11 14.97 -4.97
N ILE A 31 -9.58 15.48 -3.86
CA ILE A 31 -9.78 16.87 -3.45
C ILE A 31 -8.40 17.43 -3.10
N CYS A 32 -8.05 18.55 -3.72
CA CYS A 32 -6.82 19.29 -3.43
C CYS A 32 -7.17 20.63 -2.78
N ASN A 33 -6.31 21.08 -1.87
CA ASN A 33 -6.41 22.44 -1.34
C ASN A 33 -6.12 23.47 -2.45
N GLY A 34 -6.81 24.60 -2.46
CA GLY A 34 -6.52 25.71 -3.38
C GLY A 34 -5.21 26.41 -3.07
N ASN A 35 -4.72 26.28 -1.83
CA ASN A 35 -3.40 26.76 -1.44
C ASN A 35 -2.32 25.75 -1.84
N VAL A 36 -1.20 26.27 -2.34
CA VAL A 36 0.00 25.50 -2.67
C VAL A 36 1.07 25.71 -1.60
N TYR A 37 1.88 24.69 -1.37
CA TYR A 37 3.05 24.75 -0.49
C TYR A 37 4.33 24.88 -1.32
N ASP A 38 5.38 25.41 -0.69
CA ASP A 38 6.72 25.42 -1.28
C ASP A 38 7.29 24.00 -1.35
N LYS A 39 7.54 23.51 -2.57
CA LYS A 39 8.07 22.16 -2.83
C LYS A 39 9.51 21.96 -2.34
N SER A 40 10.27 23.04 -2.14
CA SER A 40 11.59 23.00 -1.51
C SER A 40 11.56 23.30 -0.01
N GLY A 41 10.39 23.62 0.53
CA GLY A 41 10.22 24.04 1.91
C GLY A 41 10.11 22.89 2.92
N PRO A 42 10.15 23.20 4.22
CA PRO A 42 10.11 22.21 5.30
C PRO A 42 8.82 21.37 5.30
N PHE A 43 7.70 21.95 4.85
CA PHE A 43 6.45 21.19 4.71
C PHE A 43 6.57 20.04 3.70
N ALA A 44 7.34 20.20 2.62
CA ALA A 44 7.51 19.16 1.62
C ALA A 44 8.21 17.91 2.22
N LEU A 45 9.18 18.13 3.13
CA LEU A 45 9.85 17.06 3.87
C LEU A 45 8.89 16.33 4.81
N SER A 46 8.13 17.09 5.61
CA SER A 46 7.10 16.54 6.50
C SER A 46 6.05 15.73 5.74
N LEU A 47 5.60 16.22 4.58
CA LEU A 47 4.62 15.53 3.73
C LEU A 47 5.19 14.24 3.13
N ALA A 48 6.42 14.28 2.61
CA ALA A 48 7.10 13.11 2.06
C ALA A 48 7.22 12.00 3.12
N TYR A 49 7.62 12.35 4.35
CA TYR A 49 7.68 11.42 5.46
C TYR A 49 6.34 10.74 5.72
N VAL A 50 5.26 11.52 5.84
CA VAL A 50 3.92 10.96 6.14
C VAL A 50 3.46 10.01 5.05
N VAL A 51 3.68 10.37 3.77
CA VAL A 51 3.30 9.53 2.63
C VAL A 51 4.09 8.21 2.64
N GLU A 52 5.41 8.27 2.79
CA GLU A 52 6.26 7.08 2.84
C GLU A 52 5.90 6.17 4.02
N ALA A 53 5.71 6.76 5.19
CA ALA A 53 5.35 6.01 6.39
C ALA A 53 3.99 5.33 6.23
N LEU A 54 3.00 5.99 5.64
CA LEU A 54 1.69 5.38 5.35
C LEU A 54 1.82 4.22 4.37
N GLN A 55 2.61 4.37 3.30
CA GLN A 55 2.87 3.31 2.31
C GLN A 55 3.51 2.07 2.93
N ASN A 56 4.39 2.24 3.91
CA ASN A 56 5.09 1.13 4.56
C ASN A 56 4.21 0.36 5.57
N VAL A 57 3.31 1.05 6.27
CA VAL A 57 2.50 0.44 7.34
C VAL A 57 1.18 -0.13 6.84
N THR A 58 0.54 0.49 5.84
CA THR A 58 -0.82 0.12 5.40
C THR A 58 -0.98 -1.27 4.81
N PRO A 59 0.02 -1.88 4.12
CA PRO A 59 -0.11 -3.26 3.66
C PRO A 59 -0.24 -4.28 4.80
N ASN A 60 0.25 -3.92 5.99
CA ASN A 60 0.38 -4.84 7.12
C ASN A 60 -0.70 -4.64 8.20
N ILE A 61 -1.56 -3.63 8.05
CA ILE A 61 -2.51 -3.21 9.09
C ILE A 61 -3.91 -3.07 8.49
N ILE A 62 -4.91 -3.74 9.09
CA ILE A 62 -6.31 -3.76 8.64
C ILE A 62 -7.10 -2.53 9.14
N LYS A 63 -6.45 -1.66 9.91
CA LYS A 63 -7.07 -0.49 10.56
C LYS A 63 -6.44 0.79 10.03
N ALA A 64 -7.26 1.85 9.97
CA ALA A 64 -6.78 3.17 9.62
C ALA A 64 -5.69 3.64 10.60
N MET A 65 -4.58 4.12 10.04
CA MET A 65 -3.42 4.59 10.79
C MET A 65 -3.22 6.09 10.59
N ILE A 66 -3.01 6.82 11.69
CA ILE A 66 -2.66 8.24 11.68
C ILE A 66 -1.15 8.34 11.83
N ILE A 67 -0.51 9.08 10.93
CA ILE A 67 0.91 9.40 11.01
C ILE A 67 1.06 10.91 10.99
N THR A 68 1.93 11.42 11.86
CA THR A 68 2.31 12.84 11.93
C THR A 68 3.82 12.95 11.73
N SER A 69 4.25 13.97 10.99
CA SER A 69 5.66 14.24 10.74
C SER A 69 6.44 14.45 12.06
N PRO A 70 7.65 13.87 12.22
CA PRO A 70 8.42 13.95 13.46
C PRO A 70 9.30 15.20 13.54
N HIS A 71 9.13 16.17 12.65
CA HIS A 71 9.98 17.36 12.55
C HIS A 71 9.36 18.54 13.34
N PRO A 72 9.73 18.76 14.62
CA PRO A 72 9.05 19.73 15.48
C PRO A 72 9.27 21.19 15.07
N ASN A 73 10.33 21.47 14.32
CA ASN A 73 10.69 22.82 13.86
C ASN A 73 10.19 23.10 12.43
N ASP A 74 9.65 22.09 11.76
CA ASP A 74 9.13 22.19 10.40
C ASP A 74 7.61 22.35 10.43
N ALA A 75 7.04 22.80 9.31
CA ALA A 75 5.60 22.78 9.14
C ALA A 75 5.07 21.34 9.26
N LEU A 76 4.12 21.14 10.17
CA LEU A 76 3.58 19.82 10.52
C LEU A 76 2.72 19.25 9.39
N ALA A 77 2.95 17.99 9.05
CA ALA A 77 2.07 17.20 8.18
C ALA A 77 1.45 16.03 8.96
N TYR A 78 0.23 15.66 8.62
CA TYR A 78 -0.43 14.47 9.14
C TYR A 78 -1.24 13.79 8.04
N GLY A 79 -1.44 12.48 8.16
CA GLY A 79 -2.17 11.70 7.18
C GLY A 79 -2.89 10.51 7.83
N LEU A 80 -4.05 10.17 7.28
CA LEU A 80 -4.86 9.02 7.64
C LEU A 80 -5.09 8.20 6.37
N TRP A 81 -4.81 6.90 6.42
CA TRP A 81 -5.11 6.00 5.31
C TRP A 81 -5.97 4.82 5.77
N PRO A 82 -7.25 4.75 5.35
CA PRO A 82 -8.09 3.57 5.52
C PRO A 82 -7.91 2.59 4.36
N CYS A 83 -7.58 1.33 4.65
CA CYS A 83 -7.66 0.24 3.67
C CYS A 83 -9.03 -0.46 3.77
N TYR A 84 -9.74 -0.59 2.65
CA TYR A 84 -10.95 -1.39 2.57
C TYR A 84 -10.58 -2.87 2.40
N LEU A 85 -10.60 -3.62 3.52
CA LEU A 85 -10.42 -5.07 3.61
C LEU A 85 -9.05 -5.62 3.14
N LYS A 86 -8.71 -6.80 3.67
CA LYS A 86 -7.49 -7.54 3.33
C LYS A 86 -7.48 -7.85 1.83
N LEU A 87 -6.62 -7.16 1.09
CA LEU A 87 -6.15 -7.65 -0.20
C LEU A 87 -5.24 -8.84 0.10
N HIS A 88 -5.75 -10.05 -0.09
CA HIS A 88 -4.94 -11.27 -0.01
C HIS A 88 -4.02 -11.32 -1.23
N TYR A 89 -2.71 -11.12 -1.00
CA TYR A 89 -1.64 -11.19 -1.98
C TYR A 89 -1.02 -12.59 -2.06
#